data_AF-A0A820IXK6-F1
#
_entry.id   AF-A0A820IXK6-F1
#
_cell.length_a   1.000
_cell.length_b   1.000
_cell.length_c   1.000
_cell.angle_alpha   90.00
_cell.angle_beta   90.00
_cell.angle_gamma   90.00
#
_symmetry.space_group_name_H-M   'P 1'
#
loop_
_entity.id
_entity.type
_entity.pdbx_description
1 polymer ?
#
loop_
_entity_poly.entity_id
_entity_poly.type
_entity_poly.pdbx_seq_one_letter_code
_entity_poly.pdbx_strand_id
1 'polypeptide(L)'
;IESCTTATYSQSFTTGVMSNYQCAAWKVFVAGLTCSRYRVMRFSGSRNPAGIVITDPKIVNSIAAALRASTNYAVNSNGFAWAVGTCGTGMELSAAGTICTCTNGYILKPCDVYANWGGIDGITCSPPAQSITLSFE
;
A
#
# COMPACT_ATOMS: atom_id res chain seq x y z
N ILE A 1 -25.85 4.03 -12.81
CA ILE A 1 -24.59 3.26 -12.68
C ILE A 1 -23.94 3.76 -11.40
N GLU A 2 -23.88 2.94 -10.34
CA GLU A 2 -23.20 3.36 -9.10
C GLU A 2 -21.69 3.50 -9.36
N SER A 3 -21.16 4.65 -8.94
CA SER A 3 -19.75 5.01 -9.01
C SER A 3 -19.08 4.60 -7.70
N CYS A 4 -17.82 4.15 -7.74
CA CYS A 4 -17.08 3.86 -6.52
C CYS A 4 -16.94 5.13 -5.68
N THR A 5 -17.13 5.01 -4.37
CA THR A 5 -16.68 6.04 -3.45
C THR A 5 -15.16 5.93 -3.32
N THR A 6 -14.46 7.06 -3.28
CA THR A 6 -13.02 7.09 -3.06
C THR A 6 -12.68 6.43 -1.72
N ALA A 7 -11.83 5.41 -1.74
CA ALA A 7 -11.28 4.79 -0.54
C ALA A 7 -9.87 5.35 -0.31
N THR A 8 -9.60 5.91 0.87
CA THR A 8 -8.27 6.46 1.20
C THR A 8 -7.77 5.93 2.54
N TYR A 9 -6.54 5.45 2.54
CA TYR A 9 -5.74 5.20 3.73
C TYR A 9 -4.67 6.29 3.83
N SER A 10 -4.59 6.99 4.96
CA SER A 10 -3.53 7.96 5.23
C SER A 10 -3.13 7.90 6.69
N GLN A 11 -1.86 7.63 6.96
CA GLN A 11 -1.35 7.46 8.32
C GLN A 11 0.06 8.06 8.46
N SER A 12 0.36 8.55 9.66
CA SER A 12 1.69 9.01 10.03
C SER A 12 2.47 7.89 10.71
N PHE A 13 3.73 7.74 10.35
CA PHE A 13 4.63 6.74 10.91
C PHE A 13 5.88 7.41 11.46
N THR A 14 6.36 6.90 12.59
CA THR A 14 7.55 7.40 13.29
C THR A 14 8.66 6.36 13.24
N THR A 15 9.89 6.82 12.99
CA THR A 15 11.08 5.94 12.94
C THR A 15 11.23 5.15 14.24
N GLY A 16 11.47 3.85 14.12
CA GLY A 16 11.69 2.95 15.26
C GLY A 16 10.44 2.66 16.10
N VAL A 17 9.26 3.12 15.68
CA VAL A 17 8.00 2.92 16.41
C VAL A 17 7.13 1.87 15.73
N MET A 18 6.63 0.92 16.51
CA MET A 18 5.68 -0.10 16.06
C MET A 18 4.37 0.54 15.57
N SER A 19 3.93 0.14 14.39
CA SER A 19 2.79 0.71 13.67
C SER A 19 1.45 0.06 14.06
N ASN A 20 1.20 -0.17 15.36
CA ASN A 20 0.01 -0.91 15.83
C ASN A 20 -1.30 -0.24 15.41
N TYR A 21 -1.41 1.08 15.61
CA TYR A 21 -2.59 1.85 15.21
C TYR A 21 -2.76 1.87 13.69
N GLN A 22 -1.66 2.10 12.97
CA GLN A 22 -1.62 2.16 11.51
C GLN A 22 -1.96 0.80 10.89
N CYS A 23 -1.55 -0.31 11.52
CA CYS A 23 -1.93 -1.66 11.14
C CYS A 23 -3.43 -1.91 11.34
N ALA A 24 -4.00 -1.51 12.48
CA ALA A 24 -5.44 -1.64 12.71
C ALA A 24 -6.25 -0.85 11.66
N ALA A 25 -5.86 0.40 11.41
CA ALA A 25 -6.47 1.23 10.36
C ALA A 25 -6.28 0.62 8.96
N TRP A 26 -5.13 0.00 8.69
CA TRP A 26 -4.84 -0.66 7.42
C TRP A 26 -5.78 -1.84 7.18
N LYS A 27 -5.98 -2.69 8.19
CA LYS A 27 -6.91 -3.83 8.13
C LYS A 27 -8.35 -3.38 7.85
N VAL A 28 -8.80 -2.30 8.48
CA VAL A 28 -10.12 -1.71 8.21
C VAL A 28 -10.20 -1.21 6.77
N PHE A 29 -9.18 -0.50 6.30
CA PHE A 29 -9.13 0.00 4.93
C PHE A 29 -9.19 -1.12 3.89
N VAL A 30 -8.33 -2.15 3.98
CA VAL A 30 -8.35 -3.26 3.00
C VAL A 30 -9.66 -4.04 3.02
N ALA A 31 -10.28 -4.21 4.20
CA ALA A 31 -11.61 -4.81 4.32
C ALA A 31 -12.73 -3.94 3.71
N GLY A 32 -12.49 -2.63 3.57
CA GLY A 32 -13.40 -1.66 2.95
C GLY A 32 -13.32 -1.58 1.42
N LEU A 33 -12.33 -2.21 0.77
CA LEU A 33 -12.15 -2.17 -0.69
C LEU A 33 -13.16 -3.07 -1.44
N THR A 34 -14.45 -2.83 -1.25
CA THR A 34 -15.55 -3.61 -1.86
C THR A 34 -15.82 -3.26 -3.32
N CYS A 35 -15.41 -2.08 -3.79
CA CYS A 35 -15.70 -1.65 -5.15
C CYS A 35 -14.83 -2.39 -6.18
N SER A 36 -15.41 -2.67 -7.35
CA SER A 36 -14.76 -3.35 -8.48
C SER A 36 -14.63 -2.46 -9.72
N ARG A 37 -14.80 -1.14 -9.56
CA ARG A 37 -14.79 -0.16 -10.65
C ARG A 37 -13.87 1.02 -10.40
N TYR A 38 -12.89 0.87 -9.52
CA TYR A 38 -11.85 1.87 -9.33
C TYR A 38 -11.07 2.05 -10.65
N ARG A 39 -10.78 3.29 -11.00
CA ARG A 39 -10.05 3.69 -12.21
C ARG A 39 -8.65 4.19 -11.91
N VAL A 40 -8.45 4.74 -10.72
CA VAL A 40 -7.17 5.32 -10.31
C VAL A 40 -6.74 4.77 -8.97
N MET A 41 -5.47 4.41 -8.87
CA MET A 41 -4.78 4.18 -7.60
C MET A 41 -3.66 5.21 -7.47
N ARG A 42 -3.61 5.93 -6.34
CA ARG A 42 -2.49 6.84 -6.03
C ARG A 42 -1.77 6.37 -4.78
N PHE A 43 -0.45 6.39 -4.82
CA PHE A 43 0.40 6.00 -3.71
C PHE A 43 1.48 7.07 -3.49
N SER A 44 1.42 7.78 -2.37
CA SER A 44 2.23 8.97 -2.10
C SER A 44 2.51 9.13 -0.61
N GLY A 45 3.28 10.15 -0.23
CA GLY A 45 3.43 10.54 1.17
C GLY A 45 4.39 11.70 1.36
N SER A 46 4.64 12.10 2.61
CA SER A 46 5.31 13.38 2.89
C SER A 46 6.75 13.49 2.37
N ARG A 47 7.44 12.36 2.12
CA ARG A 47 8.80 12.35 1.56
C ARG A 47 8.84 12.32 0.03
N ASN A 48 7.74 11.94 -0.61
CA ASN A 48 7.55 12.06 -2.05
C ASN A 48 6.06 12.39 -2.33
N PRO A 49 5.69 13.69 -2.27
CA PRO A 49 4.30 14.11 -2.41
C PRO A 49 3.71 13.88 -3.79
N ALA A 50 4.56 13.85 -4.84
CA ALA A 50 4.12 13.53 -6.19
C ALA A 50 3.63 12.08 -6.28
N GLY A 51 4.30 11.17 -5.57
CA GLY A 51 3.93 9.77 -5.51
C GLY A 51 3.94 9.07 -6.87
N ILE A 52 3.20 7.97 -6.96
CA ILE A 52 2.96 7.21 -8.19
C ILE A 52 1.48 6.96 -8.38
N VAL A 53 1.08 6.81 -9.65
CA VAL A 53 -0.31 6.60 -10.04
C VAL A 53 -0.42 5.41 -10.99
N ILE A 54 -1.48 4.61 -10.81
CA ILE A 54 -1.92 3.63 -11.81
C ILE A 54 -3.28 4.07 -12.33
N THR A 55 -3.44 4.10 -13.65
CA THR A 55 -4.70 4.46 -14.31
C THR A 55 -5.29 3.32 -15.16
N ASP A 56 -4.67 2.14 -15.17
CA ASP A 56 -5.26 0.94 -15.77
C ASP A 56 -6.29 0.35 -14.80
N PRO A 57 -7.60 0.43 -15.10
CA PRO A 57 -8.64 -0.03 -14.19
C PRO A 57 -8.56 -1.53 -13.89
N LYS A 58 -8.06 -2.37 -14.80
CA LYS A 58 -7.92 -3.80 -14.54
C LYS A 58 -6.92 -4.03 -13.42
N ILE A 59 -5.76 -3.38 -13.52
CA ILE A 59 -4.68 -3.51 -12.54
C ILE A 59 -5.10 -2.90 -11.19
N VAL A 60 -5.70 -1.70 -11.21
CA VAL A 60 -6.21 -1.04 -10.00
C VAL A 60 -7.18 -1.96 -9.24
N ASN A 61 -8.17 -2.53 -9.93
CA ASN A 61 -9.14 -3.42 -9.28
C ASN A 61 -8.54 -4.77 -8.89
N SER A 62 -7.57 -5.31 -9.64
CA SER A 62 -6.86 -6.53 -9.24
C SER A 62 -6.05 -6.33 -7.96
N ILE A 63 -5.38 -5.20 -7.79
CA ILE A 63 -4.66 -4.86 -6.55
C ILE A 63 -5.65 -4.70 -5.40
N ALA A 64 -6.73 -3.92 -5.57
CA ALA A 64 -7.75 -3.73 -4.54
C ALA A 64 -8.38 -5.06 -4.10
N ALA A 65 -8.72 -5.92 -5.06
CA ALA A 65 -9.28 -7.24 -4.80
C ALA A 65 -8.28 -8.16 -4.07
N ALA A 66 -7.01 -8.16 -4.47
CA ALA A 66 -5.98 -8.96 -3.83
C ALA A 66 -5.73 -8.53 -2.36
N LEU A 67 -5.67 -7.22 -2.11
CA LEU A 67 -5.56 -6.66 -0.76
C LEU A 67 -6.74 -7.07 0.12
N ARG A 68 -7.97 -6.93 -0.41
CA ARG A 68 -9.19 -7.31 0.32
C ARG A 68 -9.24 -8.80 0.62
N ALA A 69 -9.00 -9.62 -0.39
CA ALA A 69 -9.13 -11.07 -0.31
C ALA A 69 -7.94 -11.74 0.41
N SER A 70 -6.90 -10.97 0.75
CA SER A 70 -5.65 -11.48 1.31
C SER A 70 -5.00 -12.54 0.41
N THR A 71 -5.01 -12.29 -0.91
CA THR A 71 -4.42 -13.18 -1.90
C THR A 71 -3.14 -12.59 -2.48
N ASN A 72 -2.22 -13.47 -2.87
CA ASN A 72 -1.01 -13.05 -3.54
C ASN A 72 -1.33 -12.56 -4.96
N TYR A 73 -0.71 -11.46 -5.37
CA TYR A 73 -0.84 -10.91 -6.72
C TYR A 73 0.47 -10.25 -7.14
N ALA A 74 0.84 -10.37 -8.41
CA ALA A 74 2.02 -9.73 -8.97
C ALA A 74 1.77 -9.28 -10.42
N VAL A 75 2.21 -8.07 -10.76
CA VAL A 75 2.07 -7.50 -12.11
C VAL A 75 3.08 -6.38 -12.34
N ASN A 76 3.56 -6.23 -13.57
CA ASN A 76 4.35 -5.05 -13.95
C ASN A 76 3.43 -3.97 -14.52
N SER A 77 3.53 -2.74 -14.01
CA SER A 77 2.72 -1.60 -14.49
C SER A 77 3.36 -0.26 -14.19
N ASN A 78 3.27 0.67 -15.15
CA ASN A 78 3.77 2.03 -15.05
C ASN A 78 5.26 2.12 -14.60
N GLY A 79 6.10 1.19 -15.04
CA GLY A 79 7.51 1.13 -14.67
C GLY A 79 7.83 0.47 -13.33
N PHE A 80 6.81 -0.02 -12.60
CA PHE A 80 6.97 -0.67 -11.30
C PHE A 80 6.57 -2.15 -11.33
N ALA A 81 7.22 -2.94 -10.48
CA ALA A 81 6.85 -4.32 -10.22
C ALA A 81 5.91 -4.35 -9.01
N TRP A 82 4.61 -4.45 -9.24
CA TRP A 82 3.62 -4.49 -8.17
C TRP A 82 3.51 -5.89 -7.60
N ALA A 83 3.46 -5.97 -6.28
CA ALA A 83 3.21 -7.19 -5.54
C ALA A 83 2.26 -6.90 -4.37
N VAL A 84 1.34 -7.83 -4.13
CA VAL A 84 0.49 -7.91 -2.95
C VAL A 84 0.74 -9.26 -2.30
N GLY A 85 0.93 -9.27 -0.98
CA GLY A 85 1.15 -10.49 -0.21
C GLY A 85 1.17 -10.22 1.29
N THR A 86 1.35 -11.26 2.10
CA THR A 86 1.32 -11.14 3.56
C THR A 86 2.67 -10.70 4.12
N CYS A 87 2.66 -9.75 5.06
CA CYS A 87 3.81 -9.46 5.92
C CYS A 87 3.37 -9.18 7.36
N GLY A 88 3.97 -9.91 8.31
CA GLY A 88 3.52 -9.92 9.70
C GLY A 88 2.06 -10.39 9.79
N THR A 89 1.20 -9.57 10.38
CA THR A 89 -0.22 -9.92 10.61
C THR A 89 -1.20 -9.32 9.61
N GLY A 90 -0.72 -8.75 8.50
CA GLY A 90 -1.56 -8.10 7.50
C GLY A 90 -0.97 -8.12 6.09
N MET A 91 -1.65 -7.45 5.16
CA MET A 91 -1.23 -7.37 3.76
C MET A 91 -0.18 -6.27 3.56
N GLU A 92 0.70 -6.51 2.61
CA GLU A 92 1.68 -5.57 2.07
C GLU A 92 1.32 -5.22 0.63
N LEU A 93 1.47 -3.94 0.29
CA LEU A 93 1.53 -3.48 -1.10
C LEU A 93 2.95 -3.02 -1.39
N SER A 94 3.54 -3.56 -2.44
CA SER A 94 4.92 -3.26 -2.86
C SER A 94 4.95 -2.91 -4.34
N ALA A 95 5.65 -1.85 -4.69
CA ALA A 95 5.98 -1.49 -6.08
C ALA A 95 7.42 -1.90 -6.47
N ALA A 96 8.08 -2.72 -5.64
CA ALA A 96 9.44 -3.22 -5.85
C ALA A 96 9.49 -4.72 -6.21
N GLY A 97 8.35 -5.38 -6.35
CA GLY A 97 8.23 -6.79 -6.74
C GLY A 97 8.52 -7.79 -5.61
N THR A 98 8.84 -7.32 -4.42
CA THR A 98 9.16 -8.14 -3.26
C THR A 98 8.12 -7.97 -2.16
N ILE A 99 7.93 -9.01 -1.34
CA ILE A 99 7.03 -9.01 -0.18
C ILE A 99 7.83 -9.35 1.07
N CYS A 100 7.53 -8.67 2.16
CA CYS A 100 8.08 -8.85 3.50
C CYS A 100 9.61 -8.82 3.56
N THR A 101 10.21 -7.96 2.74
CA THR A 101 11.66 -7.78 2.66
C THR A 101 12.04 -6.32 2.93
N CYS A 102 13.30 -6.11 3.29
CA CYS A 102 13.91 -4.78 3.34
C CYS A 102 14.44 -4.44 1.95
N THR A 103 13.90 -3.42 1.31
CA THR A 103 14.41 -2.90 0.03
C THR A 103 14.15 -1.40 -0.05
N ASN A 104 14.35 -0.81 -1.23
CA ASN A 104 13.94 0.55 -1.53
C ASN A 104 12.73 0.54 -2.47
N GLY A 105 11.80 1.47 -2.29
CA GLY A 105 10.71 1.71 -3.23
C GLY A 105 9.36 1.92 -2.56
N TYR A 106 8.32 2.17 -3.33
CA TYR A 106 6.97 2.40 -2.81
C TYR A 106 6.39 1.14 -2.19
N ILE A 107 6.57 1.01 -0.88
CA ILE A 107 6.12 -0.16 -0.10
C ILE A 107 5.33 0.33 1.10
N LEU A 108 4.24 -0.36 1.39
CA LEU A 108 3.37 -0.17 2.54
C LEU A 108 3.07 -1.53 3.16
N LYS A 109 3.62 -1.78 4.35
CA LYS A 109 3.39 -2.96 5.19
C LYS A 109 3.18 -2.59 6.66
N PRO A 110 2.07 -1.91 7.01
CA PRO A 110 1.85 -1.36 8.35
C PRO A 110 1.82 -2.40 9.47
N CYS A 111 1.58 -3.66 9.13
CA CYS A 111 1.45 -4.78 10.06
C CYS A 111 2.74 -5.59 10.25
N ASP A 112 3.87 -5.06 9.79
CA ASP A 112 5.22 -5.57 10.10
C ASP A 112 5.49 -5.48 11.60
N VAL A 113 6.18 -6.50 12.14
CA VAL A 113 6.42 -6.64 13.59
C VAL A 113 7.74 -6.01 14.07
N TYR A 114 8.49 -5.35 13.18
CA TYR A 114 9.80 -4.77 13.44
C TYR A 114 9.87 -3.28 13.10
N ALA A 115 8.72 -2.59 13.09
CA ALA A 115 8.61 -1.19 12.70
C ALA A 115 9.16 -0.89 11.28
N ASN A 116 9.22 -1.89 10.41
CA ASN A 116 9.61 -1.74 9.00
C ASN A 116 8.36 -1.57 8.14
N TRP A 117 7.60 -0.52 8.40
CA TRP A 117 6.25 -0.32 7.85
C TRP A 117 6.20 0.05 6.36
N GLY A 118 7.35 0.24 5.71
CA GLY A 118 7.45 0.64 4.31
C GLY A 118 8.40 1.82 4.12
N GLY A 119 8.32 2.50 2.98
CA GLY A 119 9.19 3.66 2.71
C GLY A 119 9.09 4.16 1.29
N ILE A 120 8.17 5.11 1.04
CA ILE A 120 7.80 5.65 -0.27
C ILE A 120 9.02 6.16 -1.02
N ASP A 121 9.45 5.36 -2.00
CA ASP A 121 10.66 5.60 -2.80
C ASP A 121 11.98 5.70 -1.99
N GLY A 122 12.06 4.95 -0.90
CA GLY A 122 13.24 4.92 -0.04
C GLY A 122 13.35 3.65 0.79
N ILE A 123 14.28 3.67 1.74
CA ILE A 123 14.59 2.54 2.60
C ILE A 123 13.36 2.13 3.41
N THR A 124 13.00 0.85 3.37
CA THR A 124 11.84 0.33 4.12
C THR A 124 12.14 -0.16 5.53
N CYS A 125 13.42 -0.28 5.89
CA CYS A 125 13.86 -0.78 7.19
C CYS A 125 14.57 0.30 8.00
N SER A 126 14.07 0.55 9.21
CA SER A 126 14.28 1.82 9.92
C SER A 126 13.96 3.06 9.05
N PRO A 127 12.78 3.11 8.39
CA PRO A 127 12.42 4.23 7.53
C PRO A 127 12.34 5.56 8.31
N PRO A 128 12.70 6.70 7.69
CA PRO A 128 12.49 8.02 8.27
C PRO A 128 11.00 8.29 8.50
N ALA A 129 10.67 9.02 9.57
CA ALA A 129 9.31 9.40 9.89
C ALA A 129 8.64 10.13 8.70
N GLN A 130 7.41 9.73 8.37
CA GLN A 130 6.65 10.27 7.25
C GLN A 130 5.17 9.94 7.35
N SER A 131 4.34 10.64 6.57
CA SER A 131 3.00 10.16 6.27
C SER A 131 3.02 9.30 5.00
N ILE A 132 2.21 8.25 4.98
CA ILE A 132 1.95 7.44 3.79
C ILE A 132 0.46 7.49 3.46
N THR A 133 0.14 7.70 2.18
CA THR A 133 -1.22 7.76 1.65
C THR A 133 -1.39 6.83 0.45
N LEU A 134 -2.43 6.00 0.48
CA LEU A 134 -2.90 5.16 -0.63
C LEU A 134 -4.38 5.44 -0.88
N SER A 135 -4.75 5.78 -2.11
CA SER A 135 -6.17 5.96 -2.50
C SER A 135 -6.55 5.10 -3.70
N PHE A 136 -7.83 4.70 -3.73
CA PHE A 136 -8.52 4.10 -4.86
C PHE A 136 -9.74 4.94 -5.20
N GLU A 137 -9.91 5.30 -6.48
CA GLU A 137 -10.96 6.18 -7.02
C GLU A 137 -11.60 5.56 -8.25
#